data_AF-A0A7S1ZLH3-F1
#
_entry.id   AF-A0A7S1ZLH3-F1
#
_cell.length_a   1.000
_cell.length_b   1.000
_cell.length_c   1.000
_cell.angle_alpha   90.00
_cell.angle_beta   90.00
_cell.angle_gamma   90.00
#
_symmetry.space_group_name_H-M   'P 1'
#
loop_
_entity.id
_entity.type
_entity.pdbx_description
1 polymer ?
#
loop_
_entity_poly.entity_id
_entity_poly.type
_entity_poly.pdbx_seq_one_letter_code
_entity_poly.pdbx_strand_id
1 'polypeptide(L)'
;AVGRVGIRCRHCTHLPPSRRAKGAVSYPNSIRIVHQSVRNWQRYHFMACPCIPNKTKEIFSTFKKSRCHSGNASLKYWVDSCEKMGMVDTDPDNGIRLKVPLASTPQSDGAEVVVSDLPNQVSS
;
A
#
# COMPACT_ATOMS: atom_id res chain seq x y z
N ALA A 1 -2.62 -15.61 18.61
CA ALA A 1 -3.45 -15.06 17.52
C ALA A 1 -2.68 -15.18 16.22
N VAL A 2 -3.24 -15.84 15.21
CA VAL A 2 -2.63 -15.96 13.88
C VAL A 2 -2.68 -14.59 13.20
N GLY A 3 -1.52 -14.07 12.77
CA GLY A 3 -1.39 -12.69 12.28
C GLY A 3 -2.21 -12.44 11.02
N ARG A 4 -3.05 -11.39 11.01
CA ARG A 4 -3.85 -10.96 9.85
C ARG A 4 -3.17 -9.82 9.09
N VAL A 5 -3.30 -9.80 7.76
CA VAL A 5 -2.87 -8.67 6.93
C VAL A 5 -3.90 -7.54 7.05
N GLY A 6 -3.42 -6.31 7.22
CA GLY A 6 -4.26 -5.12 7.35
C GLY A 6 -3.59 -3.86 6.83
N ILE A 7 -4.37 -2.80 6.66
CA ILE A 7 -3.92 -1.48 6.26
C ILE A 7 -3.74 -0.65 7.53
N ARG A 8 -2.63 0.10 7.63
CA ARG A 8 -2.36 1.03 8.73
C ARG A 8 -1.81 2.35 8.25
N CYS A 9 -2.17 3.43 8.92
CA CYS A 9 -1.53 4.73 8.73
C CYS A 9 -0.11 4.72 9.32
N ARG A 10 0.92 4.87 8.47
CA ARG A 10 2.31 4.98 8.92
C ARG A 10 2.58 6.20 9.80
N HIS A 11 1.82 7.27 9.61
CA HIS A 11 2.07 8.55 10.27
C HIS A 11 1.64 8.56 11.73
N CYS A 12 0.50 7.94 12.07
CA CYS A 12 -0.03 7.91 13.43
C CYS A 12 0.13 6.54 14.12
N THR A 13 0.92 5.61 13.56
CA THR A 13 1.11 4.27 14.14
C THR A 13 1.78 4.28 15.51
N HIS A 14 2.51 5.35 15.85
CA HIS A 14 3.16 5.54 17.14
C HIS A 14 2.19 6.07 18.21
N LEU A 15 1.03 6.62 17.81
CA LEU A 15 0.01 7.09 18.76
C LEU A 15 -0.81 5.91 19.30
N PRO A 16 -1.31 5.96 20.54
CA PRO A 16 -2.29 4.98 21.03
C PRO A 16 -3.61 5.09 20.24
N PRO A 17 -4.40 4.00 20.14
CA PRO A 17 -5.65 4.00 19.35
C PRO A 17 -6.61 5.14 19.67
N SER A 18 -6.74 5.55 20.93
CA SER A 18 -7.59 6.65 21.38
C SER A 18 -7.22 8.02 20.81
N ARG A 19 -5.97 8.20 20.37
CA ARG A 19 -5.46 9.45 19.77
C ARG A 19 -5.37 9.40 18.25
N ARG A 20 -5.79 8.29 17.62
CA ARG A 20 -5.81 8.17 16.16
C ARG A 20 -7.15 8.62 15.62
N ALA A 21 -7.14 9.36 14.51
CA ALA A 21 -8.36 9.60 13.75
C ALA A 21 -9.00 8.27 13.31
N LYS A 22 -10.33 8.22 13.21
CA LYS A 22 -11.08 7.03 12.79
C LYS A 22 -10.54 6.45 11.48
N GLY A 23 -10.60 5.13 11.34
CA GLY A 23 -10.12 4.42 10.15
C GLY A 23 -8.60 4.39 9.98
N ALA A 24 -7.81 4.64 11.03
CA ALA A 24 -6.35 4.57 10.99
C ALA A 24 -5.81 3.16 10.67
N VAL A 25 -6.57 2.13 11.02
CA VAL A 25 -6.26 0.72 10.80
C VAL A 25 -7.53 0.01 10.33
N SER A 26 -7.41 -0.90 9.36
CA SER A 26 -8.48 -1.82 8.97
C SER A 26 -7.92 -3.18 8.56
N TYR A 27 -8.71 -4.23 8.77
CA TYR A 27 -8.37 -5.60 8.39
C TYR A 27 -9.42 -6.11 7.40
N PRO A 28 -9.22 -5.93 6.08
CA PRO A 28 -10.13 -6.47 5.08
C PRO A 28 -10.24 -7.99 5.23
N ASN A 29 -11.44 -8.52 5.03
CA ASN A 29 -11.71 -9.95 5.10
C ASN A 29 -11.32 -10.70 3.81
N SER A 30 -11.15 -9.96 2.70
CA SER A 30 -10.78 -10.52 1.40
C SER A 30 -9.87 -9.57 0.60
N ILE A 31 -8.94 -10.12 -0.17
CA ILE A 31 -8.09 -9.39 -1.12
C ILE A 31 -8.93 -8.59 -2.13
N ARG A 32 -10.15 -9.06 -2.47
CA ARG A 32 -11.07 -8.37 -3.39
C ARG A 32 -11.51 -7.00 -2.88
N ILE A 33 -11.50 -6.78 -1.57
CA ILE A 33 -11.95 -5.53 -0.94
C ILE A 33 -10.81 -4.66 -0.40
N VAL A 34 -9.54 -5.01 -0.68
CA VAL A 34 -8.38 -4.18 -0.28
C VAL A 34 -8.47 -2.79 -0.89
N HIS A 35 -8.82 -2.70 -2.18
CA HIS A 35 -9.00 -1.42 -2.87
C HIS A 35 -10.03 -0.52 -2.17
N GLN A 36 -11.15 -1.09 -1.72
CA GLN A 36 -12.21 -0.36 -1.02
C GLN A 36 -11.73 0.08 0.37
N SER A 37 -10.94 -0.76 1.04
CA SER A 37 -10.34 -0.43 2.33
C SER A 37 -9.35 0.75 2.23
N VAL A 38 -8.54 0.81 1.16
CA VAL A 38 -7.68 1.96 0.85
C VAL A 38 -8.51 3.21 0.55
N ARG A 39 -9.56 3.10 -0.28
CA ARG A 39 -10.47 4.23 -0.57
C ARG A 39 -11.15 4.77 0.69
N ASN A 40 -11.58 3.89 1.60
CA ASN A 40 -12.15 4.28 2.88
C ASN A 40 -11.12 4.98 3.77
N TRP A 41 -9.88 4.49 3.82
CA TRP A 41 -8.79 5.17 4.54
C TRP A 41 -8.52 6.58 3.96
N GLN A 42 -8.44 6.69 2.63
CA GLN A 42 -8.28 7.97 1.94
C GLN A 42 -9.44 8.95 2.21
N ARG A 43 -10.68 8.43 2.27
CA ARG A 43 -11.89 9.24 2.48
C ARG A 43 -12.03 9.72 3.92
N TYR A 44 -11.84 8.83 4.90
CA TYR A 44 -12.20 9.10 6.29
C TYR A 44 -11.02 9.41 7.20
N HIS A 45 -9.84 8.85 6.92
CA HIS A 45 -8.68 9.00 7.80
C HIS A 45 -7.71 10.07 7.31
N PHE A 46 -7.41 10.10 6.01
CA PHE A 46 -6.28 10.86 5.46
C PHE A 46 -6.29 12.35 5.85
N MET A 47 -7.41 13.04 5.68
CA MET A 47 -7.51 14.46 6.03
C MET A 47 -7.63 14.71 7.54
N ALA A 48 -8.27 13.78 8.25
CA ALA A 48 -8.51 13.88 9.69
C ALA A 48 -7.26 13.56 10.55
N CYS A 49 -6.28 12.83 10.00
CA CYS A 49 -5.10 12.44 10.75
C CYS A 49 -4.20 13.64 11.06
N PRO A 50 -3.91 13.94 12.35
CA PRO A 50 -3.06 15.07 12.72
C PRO A 50 -1.57 14.82 12.39
N CYS A 51 -1.16 13.55 12.25
CA CYS A 51 0.23 13.20 11.97
C CYS A 51 0.60 13.21 10.48
N ILE A 52 -0.38 13.29 9.57
CA ILE A 52 -0.09 13.40 8.13
C ILE A 52 0.30 14.86 7.83
N PRO A 53 1.48 15.12 7.25
CA PRO A 53 1.93 16.47 6.95
C PRO A 53 0.97 17.24 6.04
N ASN A 54 0.79 18.54 6.30
CA ASN A 54 -0.11 19.39 5.52
C ASN A 54 0.25 19.44 4.03
N LYS A 55 1.55 19.49 3.71
CA LYS A 55 2.04 19.39 2.32
C LYS A 55 1.52 18.14 1.60
N THR A 56 1.47 16.99 2.28
CA THR A 56 0.90 15.75 1.72
C THR A 56 -0.61 15.86 1.51
N LYS A 57 -1.32 16.53 2.42
CA LYS A 57 -2.77 16.79 2.31
C LYS A 57 -3.11 17.72 1.15
N GLU A 58 -2.31 18.76 0.95
CA GLU A 58 -2.46 19.70 -0.16
C GLU A 58 -2.26 18.98 -1.50
N ILE A 59 -1.17 18.23 -1.65
CA ILE A 59 -0.88 17.43 -2.85
C ILE A 59 -2.02 16.43 -3.15
N PHE A 60 -2.52 15.73 -2.13
CA PHE A 60 -3.66 14.82 -2.34
C PHE A 60 -4.94 15.56 -2.78
N SER A 61 -5.13 16.79 -2.29
CA SER A 61 -6.29 17.62 -2.65
C SER A 61 -6.20 18.15 -4.09
N THR A 62 -5.00 18.34 -4.65
CA THR A 62 -4.85 18.68 -6.07
C THR A 62 -5.21 17.50 -6.97
N PHE A 63 -4.76 16.28 -6.63
CA PHE A 63 -5.08 15.07 -7.41
C PHE A 63 -6.57 14.69 -7.40
N LYS A 64 -7.32 15.04 -6.35
CA LYS A 64 -8.77 14.82 -6.32
C LYS A 64 -9.54 15.56 -7.41
N LYS A 65 -8.97 16.64 -7.96
CA LYS A 65 -9.63 17.47 -8.99
C LYS A 65 -9.60 16.79 -10.37
N SER A 66 -8.63 15.93 -10.63
CA SER A 66 -8.55 15.10 -11.85
C SER A 66 -9.19 13.73 -11.60
N ARG A 67 -10.46 13.54 -11.98
CA ARG A 67 -11.07 12.21 -11.97
C ARG A 67 -10.74 11.48 -13.27
N CYS A 68 -9.83 10.51 -13.22
CA CYS A 68 -9.85 9.40 -14.17
C CYS A 68 -10.75 8.31 -13.58
N HIS A 69 -11.84 7.96 -14.27
CA HIS A 69 -12.75 6.92 -13.79
C HIS A 69 -12.06 5.56 -13.94
N SER A 70 -11.51 5.05 -12.84
CA SER A 70 -10.93 3.72 -12.80
C SER A 70 -12.05 2.69 -12.64
N GLY A 71 -12.57 2.19 -13.77
CA GLY A 71 -13.60 1.15 -13.80
C GLY A 71 -13.13 -0.21 -13.27
N ASN A 72 -13.74 -1.30 -13.74
CA ASN A 72 -13.46 -2.68 -13.31
C ASN A 72 -11.99 -3.12 -13.46
N ALA A 73 -11.21 -2.46 -14.34
CA ALA A 73 -9.78 -2.67 -14.47
C ALA A 73 -9.00 -2.44 -13.16
N SER A 74 -9.52 -1.58 -12.27
CA SER A 74 -8.88 -1.34 -10.97
C SER A 74 -8.97 -2.55 -10.04
N LEU A 75 -10.10 -3.27 -9.99
CA LEU A 75 -10.25 -4.41 -9.09
C LEU A 75 -9.26 -5.52 -9.40
N LYS A 76 -9.12 -5.87 -10.69
CA LYS A 76 -8.18 -6.90 -11.13
C LYS A 76 -6.75 -6.56 -10.72
N TYR A 77 -6.33 -5.31 -10.95
CA TYR A 77 -5.01 -4.83 -10.53
C TYR A 77 -4.77 -5.07 -9.02
N TRP A 78 -5.73 -4.69 -8.17
CA TRP A 78 -5.57 -4.87 -6.72
C TRP A 78 -5.51 -6.34 -6.30
N VAL A 79 -6.33 -7.21 -6.90
CA VAL A 79 -6.30 -8.65 -6.61
C VAL A 79 -4.99 -9.26 -7.06
N ASP A 80 -4.59 -9.05 -8.31
CA ASP A 80 -3.33 -9.55 -8.88
C ASP A 80 -2.12 -9.08 -8.03
N SER A 81 -2.12 -7.81 -7.59
CA SER A 81 -1.08 -7.27 -6.72
C SER A 81 -1.04 -7.95 -5.35
N CYS A 82 -2.20 -8.21 -4.74
CA CYS A 82 -2.27 -8.93 -3.46
C CYS A 82 -1.71 -10.35 -3.60
N GLU A 83 -2.12 -11.08 -4.64
CA GLU A 83 -1.64 -12.44 -4.92
C GLU A 83 -0.13 -12.48 -5.16
N LYS A 84 0.41 -11.53 -5.94
CA LYS A 84 1.86 -11.37 -6.17
C LYS A 84 2.64 -11.08 -4.88
N MET A 85 2.03 -10.36 -3.94
CA MET A 85 2.60 -10.13 -2.60
C MET A 85 2.42 -11.34 -1.66
N GLY A 86 1.90 -12.46 -2.16
CA GLY A 86 1.67 -13.67 -1.38
C GLY A 86 0.48 -13.59 -0.44
N MET A 87 -0.43 -12.61 -0.62
CA MET A 87 -1.64 -12.51 0.18
C MET A 87 -2.70 -13.51 -0.31
N VAL A 88 -3.34 -14.19 0.65
CA VAL A 88 -4.43 -15.14 0.39
C VAL A 88 -5.58 -14.91 1.35
N ASP A 89 -6.78 -15.10 0.83
CA ASP A 89 -7.99 -15.20 1.65
C ASP A 89 -7.96 -16.52 2.41
N THR A 90 -8.41 -16.51 3.66
CA THR A 90 -8.46 -17.70 4.51
C THR A 90 -9.85 -17.91 5.09
N ASP A 91 -10.37 -19.11 4.90
CA ASP A 91 -11.59 -19.62 5.51
C ASP A 91 -11.23 -20.56 6.69
N PRO A 92 -12.05 -20.62 7.75
CA PRO A 92 -13.30 -19.88 7.99
C PRO A 92 -13.10 -18.48 8.62
N ASP A 93 -11.86 -18.11 8.92
CA ASP A 93 -11.52 -16.92 9.71
C ASP A 93 -11.86 -15.57 9.05
N ASN A 94 -12.28 -15.58 7.78
CA ASN A 94 -12.63 -14.42 6.96
C ASN A 94 -11.57 -13.32 7.10
N GLY A 95 -10.35 -13.62 6.67
CA GLY A 95 -9.25 -12.67 6.70
C GLY A 95 -8.11 -12.99 5.77
N ILE A 96 -7.30 -11.99 5.48
CA ILE A 96 -6.13 -12.13 4.62
C ILE A 96 -4.93 -12.60 5.45
N ARG A 97 -4.16 -13.54 4.91
CA ARG A 97 -2.88 -14.01 5.46
C ARG A 97 -1.80 -13.95 4.38
N LEU A 98 -0.54 -13.96 4.79
CA LEU A 98 0.56 -14.22 3.87
C LEU A 98 0.71 -15.74 3.74
N LYS A 99 0.90 -16.24 2.52
CA LYS A 99 1.44 -17.59 2.31
C LYS A 99 2.77 -17.63 3.07
N VAL A 100 2.88 -18.51 4.08
CA VAL A 100 4.13 -18.77 4.81
C VAL A 100 5.23 -19.02 3.75
N PRO A 101 6.45 -18.46 3.89
CA PRO A 101 7.32 -18.23 2.74
C PRO A 101 7.67 -19.54 2.03
N LEU A 102 7.73 -19.50 0.68
CA LEU A 102 8.72 -20.30 -0.04
C LEU A 102 10.05 -20.04 0.69
N ALA A 103 10.65 -21.10 1.22
CA ALA A 103 11.83 -21.07 2.08
C ALA A 103 12.81 -19.96 1.66
N SER A 104 13.19 -19.11 2.63
CA SER A 104 14.39 -18.27 2.64
C SER A 104 15.02 -17.98 1.27
N THR A 105 14.61 -16.92 0.59
CA THR A 105 15.52 -16.31 -0.39
C THR A 105 16.66 -15.68 0.41
N PRO A 106 17.94 -16.10 0.24
CA PRO A 106 19.05 -15.36 0.80
C PRO A 106 18.98 -13.95 0.22
N GLN A 107 19.07 -12.97 1.11
CA GLN A 107 19.25 -11.58 0.75
C GLN A 107 20.58 -11.49 0.00
N SER A 108 20.53 -11.42 -1.34
CA SER A 108 21.71 -11.11 -2.14
C SER A 108 22.03 -9.65 -1.92
N ASP A 109 22.97 -9.39 -1.02
CA ASP A 109 23.72 -8.15 -0.97
C ASP A 109 24.35 -7.87 -2.34
N GLY A 110 24.27 -6.61 -2.78
CA GLY A 110 25.17 -6.04 -3.78
C GLY A 110 24.91 -6.42 -5.24
N ALA A 111 23.94 -5.77 -5.88
CA ALA A 111 24.03 -5.50 -7.32
C ALA A 111 24.53 -4.05 -7.48
N GLU A 112 25.84 -3.92 -7.62
CA GLU A 112 26.52 -2.72 -8.09
C GLU A 112 25.98 -2.35 -9.48
N VAL A 113 25.41 -1.16 -9.60
CA VAL A 113 25.00 -0.62 -10.89
C VAL A 113 26.26 -0.08 -11.57
N VAL A 114 26.93 -0.95 -12.33
CA VAL A 114 27.94 -0.51 -13.30
C VAL A 114 27.24 0.28 -14.40
N VAL A 115 27.27 1.60 -14.28
CA VAL A 115 27.00 2.52 -15.39
C VAL A 115 28.17 2.43 -16.36
N SER A 116 27.97 1.74 -17.47
CA SER A 116 28.90 1.77 -18.60
C SER A 116 28.72 3.10 -19.33
N ASP A 117 29.72 3.97 -19.22
CA ASP A 117 29.85 5.21 -19.99
C ASP A 117 29.78 4.93 -21.50
N LEU A 118 28.86 5.58 -22.20
CA LEU A 118 28.94 5.74 -23.65
C LEU A 118 29.72 7.03 -23.97
N PRO A 119 30.71 7.00 -24.88
CA PRO A 119 31.45 8.19 -25.25
C PRO A 119 30.59 9.10 -26.14
N ASN A 120 30.29 10.31 -25.64
CA ASN A 120 29.74 11.39 -26.46
C ASN A 120 30.89 12.00 -27.28
N GLN A 121 31.00 11.59 -28.54
CA GLN A 121 31.83 12.24 -29.54
C GLN A 121 31.13 13.53 -29.99
N VAL A 122 31.70 14.68 -29.61
CA VAL A 122 31.42 15.97 -30.27
C VAL A 122 32.68 16.34 -31.04
N SER A 123 32.58 16.27 -32.36
CA SER A 123 33.54 16.84 -33.29
C SER A 123 33.18 18.31 -33.56
N SER A 124 34.25 19.10 -33.74
CA SER A 124 34.37 20.54 -33.98
C SER A 124 33.37 21.21 -34.91
#